data_AF-A0A9D0QTA0-F1
#
_entry.id   AF-A0A9D0QTA0-F1
#
_cell.length_a   1.000
_cell.length_b   1.000
_cell.length_c   1.000
_cell.angle_alpha   90.00
_cell.angle_beta   90.00
_cell.angle_gamma   90.00
#
_symmetry.space_group_name_H-M   'P 1'
#
loop_
_entity.id
_entity.type
_entity.pdbx_description
1 polymer ?
#
loop_
_entity_poly.entity_id
_entity_poly.type
_entity_poly.pdbx_seq_one_letter_code
_entity_poly.pdbx_strand_id
1 'polypeptide(L)'
;MVIFVFNMPLSVQAGWLDKAKELTEKGISGIDTGGQQGTAGGVVSTDVAAGLKDALRVSSTLVVDRLGKPDGFNADSRIHIPLPKSLQRARGVAAKIGAESAFDDLELKLNRAAEAATPKAKLLFQQAIQTMTLKDA
;
A
#
# COMPACT_ATOMS: atom_id res chain seq x y z
N MET A 1 38.77 -55.11 27.32
CA MET A 1 37.73 -56.04 26.85
C MET A 1 36.37 -55.43 27.23
N VAL A 2 35.59 -55.06 26.21
CA VAL A 2 34.19 -54.58 26.22
C VAL A 2 33.90 -53.23 26.90
N ILE A 3 33.90 -52.16 26.09
CA ILE A 3 33.13 -50.94 26.32
C ILE A 3 31.68 -51.25 25.92
N PHE A 4 30.75 -51.23 26.88
CA PHE A 4 29.31 -51.32 26.63
C PHE A 4 28.80 -49.96 26.11
N VAL A 5 28.46 -49.90 24.83
CA VAL A 5 27.58 -48.90 24.21
C VAL A 5 26.21 -49.57 24.00
N PHE A 6 25.15 -48.76 23.86
CA PHE A 6 23.75 -49.12 23.50
C PHE A 6 22.86 -49.51 24.69
N ASN A 7 21.61 -49.06 24.85
CA ASN A 7 20.71 -48.28 24.00
C ASN A 7 19.48 -47.91 24.87
N MET A 8 19.05 -46.66 24.89
CA MET A 8 17.68 -46.34 25.28
C MET A 8 17.15 -45.30 24.30
N PRO A 9 16.20 -45.65 23.42
CA PRO A 9 15.63 -44.69 22.50
C PRO A 9 14.76 -43.70 23.28
N LEU A 10 15.11 -42.42 23.09
CA LEU A 10 14.27 -41.27 23.40
C LEU A 10 12.86 -41.51 22.85
N SER A 11 11.86 -41.50 23.73
CA SER A 11 10.49 -41.22 23.34
C SER A 11 10.42 -39.77 22.86
N VAL A 12 10.40 -39.55 21.54
CA VAL A 12 10.18 -38.24 20.91
C VAL A 12 8.96 -38.35 19.99
N GLN A 13 7.98 -37.51 20.31
CA GLN A 13 6.65 -37.32 19.74
C GLN A 13 6.54 -37.54 18.21
N ALA A 14 5.70 -38.51 17.82
CA ALA A 14 5.22 -38.72 16.45
C ALA A 14 3.82 -38.09 16.18
N GLY A 15 3.33 -37.17 17.02
CA GLY A 15 1.96 -36.64 16.90
C GLY A 15 1.76 -35.51 15.85
N TRP A 16 2.83 -34.90 15.36
CA TRP A 16 2.75 -33.79 14.40
C TRP A 16 2.79 -34.26 12.94
N LEU A 17 3.47 -35.38 12.69
CA LEU A 17 3.62 -35.94 11.35
C LEU A 17 2.36 -36.69 10.91
N ASP A 18 1.69 -37.38 11.84
CA ASP A 18 0.39 -38.00 11.57
C ASP A 18 -0.70 -36.96 11.29
N LYS A 19 -0.69 -35.81 11.99
CA LYS A 19 -1.60 -34.69 11.67
C LYS A 19 -1.30 -34.04 10.33
N ALA A 20 -0.03 -33.89 9.97
CA ALA A 20 0.35 -33.38 8.65
C ALA A 20 -0.07 -34.34 7.53
N LYS A 21 0.03 -35.65 7.78
CA LYS A 21 -0.38 -36.68 6.83
C LYS A 21 -1.90 -36.76 6.70
N GLU A 22 -2.66 -36.61 7.79
CA GLU A 22 -4.13 -36.55 7.76
C GLU A 22 -4.64 -35.31 7.00
N LEU A 23 -4.01 -34.15 7.18
CA LEU A 23 -4.34 -32.93 6.43
C LEU A 23 -3.96 -33.04 4.95
N THR A 24 -2.89 -33.77 4.64
CA THR A 24 -2.50 -34.06 3.27
C THR A 24 -3.54 -34.99 2.64
N GLU A 25 -3.82 -36.14 3.25
CA GLU A 25 -4.75 -37.15 2.72
C GLU A 25 -6.20 -36.62 2.59
N LYS A 26 -6.68 -35.78 3.53
CA LYS A 26 -7.97 -35.07 3.38
C LYS A 26 -7.93 -33.91 2.38
N GLY A 27 -6.75 -33.35 2.08
CA GLY A 27 -6.58 -32.20 1.17
C GLY A 27 -6.36 -32.58 -0.30
N ILE A 28 -5.73 -33.73 -0.58
CA ILE A 28 -5.47 -34.18 -1.96
C ILE A 28 -6.60 -35.02 -2.58
N SER A 29 -7.52 -35.59 -1.80
CA SER A 29 -8.74 -36.21 -2.35
C SER A 29 -9.85 -35.21 -2.74
N GLY A 30 -9.64 -33.91 -2.52
CA GLY A 30 -10.57 -32.84 -2.93
C GLY A 30 -10.14 -32.06 -4.18
N ILE A 31 -9.01 -32.40 -4.78
CA ILE A 31 -8.54 -31.80 -6.05
C ILE A 31 -8.71 -32.88 -7.13
N ASP A 32 -9.96 -33.18 -7.45
CA ASP A 32 -10.32 -33.94 -8.64
C ASP A 32 -9.92 -33.15 -9.88
N THR A 33 -8.89 -33.66 -10.53
CA THR A 33 -8.56 -33.40 -11.93
C THR A 33 -9.65 -34.05 -12.77
N GLY A 34 -10.80 -33.38 -12.90
CA GLY A 34 -11.95 -33.86 -13.66
C GLY A 34 -12.90 -32.71 -13.94
N GLY A 35 -13.07 -32.37 -15.22
CA GLY A 35 -13.71 -31.14 -15.68
C GLY A 35 -15.04 -30.81 -14.99
N GLN A 36 -15.04 -29.68 -14.28
CA GLN A 36 -16.22 -28.84 -14.11
C GLN A 36 -15.95 -27.49 -14.76
N GLN A 37 -16.29 -27.45 -16.05
CA GLN A 37 -16.64 -26.24 -16.76
C GLN A 37 -17.93 -25.70 -16.14
N GLY A 38 -17.79 -24.92 -15.07
CA GLY A 38 -18.86 -24.23 -14.36
C GLY A 38 -18.39 -22.83 -13.97
N THR A 39 -18.56 -21.89 -14.89
CA THR A 39 -18.72 -20.43 -14.68
C THR A 39 -17.85 -19.71 -13.63
N ALA A 40 -16.64 -20.17 -13.31
CA ALA A 40 -15.73 -19.45 -12.41
C ALA A 40 -15.02 -18.25 -13.08
N GLY A 41 -14.95 -18.22 -14.42
CA GLY A 41 -14.29 -17.13 -15.15
C GLY A 41 -15.05 -15.80 -15.18
N GLY A 42 -16.37 -15.82 -14.93
CA GLY A 42 -17.22 -14.62 -14.99
C GLY A 42 -17.40 -13.89 -13.65
N VAL A 43 -17.43 -14.64 -12.54
CA VAL A 43 -17.62 -14.08 -11.19
C VAL A 43 -16.30 -13.55 -10.62
N VAL A 44 -15.17 -14.21 -10.92
CA VAL A 44 -13.83 -13.77 -10.49
C VAL A 44 -13.50 -12.39 -11.06
N SER A 45 -13.85 -12.10 -12.32
CA SER A 45 -13.56 -10.80 -12.91
C SER A 45 -14.30 -9.65 -12.24
N THR A 46 -15.56 -9.87 -11.82
CA THR A 46 -16.38 -8.82 -11.17
C THR A 46 -16.06 -8.63 -9.69
N ASP A 47 -15.71 -9.71 -8.99
CA ASP A 47 -15.36 -9.63 -7.57
C ASP A 47 -13.94 -9.09 -7.37
N VAL A 48 -12.99 -9.48 -8.23
CA VAL A 48 -11.63 -8.90 -8.25
C VAL A 48 -11.70 -7.41 -8.61
N ALA A 49 -12.56 -7.06 -9.57
CA ALA A 49 -12.85 -5.69 -9.94
C ALA A 49 -13.35 -4.83 -8.76
N ALA A 50 -14.34 -5.35 -8.02
CA ALA A 50 -14.87 -4.69 -6.85
C ALA A 50 -13.81 -4.55 -5.75
N GLY A 51 -13.05 -5.62 -5.48
CA GLY A 51 -11.97 -5.62 -4.49
C GLY A 51 -10.87 -4.59 -4.79
N LEU A 52 -10.45 -4.46 -6.06
CA LEU A 52 -9.46 -3.47 -6.47
C LEU A 52 -9.97 -2.04 -6.30
N LYS A 53 -11.24 -1.78 -6.66
CA LYS A 53 -11.87 -0.47 -6.46
C LYS A 53 -11.96 -0.11 -4.98
N ASP A 54 -12.33 -1.06 -4.12
CA ASP A 54 -12.37 -0.83 -2.68
C ASP A 54 -10.99 -0.59 -2.09
N ALA A 55 -9.99 -1.37 -2.49
CA ALA A 55 -8.60 -1.15 -2.07
C ALA A 55 -8.11 0.26 -2.46
N LEU A 56 -8.41 0.69 -3.69
CA LEU A 56 -8.05 2.02 -4.19
C LEU A 56 -8.80 3.15 -3.46
N ARG A 57 -10.08 2.93 -3.13
CA ARG A 57 -10.88 3.87 -2.34
C ARG A 57 -10.30 4.07 -0.95
N VAL A 58 -9.93 2.97 -0.28
CA VAL A 58 -9.33 3.00 1.05
C VAL A 58 -7.94 3.63 0.98
N SER A 59 -7.08 3.22 0.05
CA SER A 59 -5.72 3.77 -0.07
C SER A 59 -5.73 5.26 -0.37
N SER A 60 -6.57 5.71 -1.31
CA SER A 60 -6.70 7.13 -1.67
C SER A 60 -7.20 7.95 -0.49
N THR A 61 -8.16 7.42 0.28
CA THR A 61 -8.64 8.05 1.50
C THR A 61 -7.53 8.20 2.53
N LEU A 62 -6.76 7.13 2.79
CA LEU A 62 -5.65 7.16 3.74
C LEU A 62 -4.55 8.15 3.33
N VAL A 63 -4.21 8.21 2.04
CA VAL A 63 -3.21 9.15 1.52
C VAL A 63 -3.70 10.58 1.69
N VAL A 64 -4.93 10.88 1.27
CA VAL A 64 -5.51 12.22 1.41
C VAL A 64 -5.59 12.63 2.88
N ASP A 65 -6.00 11.73 3.77
CA ASP A 65 -6.07 12.00 5.21
C ASP A 65 -4.68 12.16 5.85
N ARG A 66 -3.64 11.54 5.30
CA ARG A 66 -2.25 11.73 5.73
C ARG A 66 -1.68 13.06 5.25
N LEU A 67 -1.90 13.38 3.98
CA LEU A 67 -1.32 14.56 3.31
C LEU A 67 -2.07 15.86 3.63
N GLY A 68 -3.35 15.78 4.03
CA GLY A 68 -4.12 16.94 4.47
C GLY A 68 -3.81 17.41 5.90
N LYS A 69 -2.92 16.71 6.63
CA LYS A 69 -2.49 17.12 7.97
C LYS A 69 -1.42 18.23 7.88
N PRO A 70 -1.25 19.01 8.96
CA PRO A 70 -0.12 19.93 9.07
C PRO A 70 1.20 19.20 8.78
N ASP A 71 2.05 19.84 7.97
CA ASP A 71 3.34 19.32 7.51
C ASP A 71 3.26 18.07 6.63
N GLY A 72 2.06 17.71 6.15
CA GLY A 72 1.85 16.57 5.25
C GLY A 72 2.58 16.73 3.91
N PHE A 73 2.73 17.95 3.40
CA PHE A 73 3.52 18.25 2.20
C PHE A 73 4.90 18.79 2.57
N ASN A 74 4.96 19.73 3.51
CA ASN A 74 6.18 20.47 3.81
C ASN A 74 7.31 19.61 4.41
N ALA A 75 6.99 18.59 5.20
CA ALA A 75 7.99 17.73 5.83
C ALA A 75 8.43 16.53 4.98
N ASP A 76 7.70 16.20 3.90
CA ASP A 76 8.02 15.06 3.04
C ASP A 76 8.67 15.51 1.73
N SER A 77 9.99 15.36 1.65
CA SER A 77 10.80 15.71 0.47
C SER A 77 10.34 15.07 -0.86
N ARG A 78 9.56 13.98 -0.84
CA ARG A 78 9.08 13.30 -2.05
C ARG A 78 7.89 13.99 -2.69
N ILE A 79 7.14 14.78 -1.93
CA ILE A 79 5.89 15.43 -2.34
C ILE A 79 5.85 16.91 -2.00
N HIS A 80 6.87 17.41 -1.30
CA HIS A 80 7.11 18.83 -1.06
C HIS A 80 7.06 19.61 -2.36
N ILE A 81 6.41 20.77 -2.32
CA ILE A 81 6.27 21.67 -3.47
C ILE A 81 7.35 22.75 -3.35
N PRO A 82 8.47 22.63 -4.10
CA PRO A 82 9.50 23.66 -4.10
C PRO A 82 9.02 24.90 -4.87
N LEU A 83 9.64 26.05 -4.58
CA LEU A 83 9.41 27.24 -5.41
C LEU A 83 9.76 26.99 -6.88
N PRO A 84 9.04 27.61 -7.83
CA PRO A 84 9.35 27.51 -9.25
C PRO A 84 10.73 28.11 -9.56
N LYS A 85 11.38 27.61 -10.63
CA LYS A 85 12.76 28.02 -11.02
C LYS A 85 12.97 29.53 -11.14
N SER A 86 11.94 30.29 -11.51
CA SER A 86 11.99 31.76 -11.55
C SER A 86 12.15 32.37 -10.15
N LEU A 87 11.34 31.90 -9.18
CA LEU A 87 11.38 32.37 -7.79
C LEU A 87 12.59 31.83 -7.03
N GLN A 88 13.09 30.64 -7.37
CA GLN A 88 14.35 30.14 -6.80
C GLN A 88 15.54 31.04 -7.17
N ARG A 89 15.60 31.54 -8.41
CA ARG A 89 16.64 32.51 -8.81
C ARG A 89 16.50 33.82 -8.04
N ALA A 90 15.27 34.33 -7.89
CA ALA A 90 15.01 35.53 -7.10
C ALA A 90 15.38 35.35 -5.62
N ARG A 91 15.05 34.20 -5.02
CA ARG A 91 15.47 33.81 -3.66
C ARG A 91 16.99 33.82 -3.53
N GLY A 92 17.72 33.26 -4.49
CA GLY A 92 19.18 33.25 -4.46
C GLY A 92 19.82 34.65 -4.52
N VAL A 93 19.18 35.61 -5.21
CA VAL A 93 19.61 37.02 -5.19
C VAL A 93 19.23 37.69 -3.87
N ALA A 94 18.02 37.46 -3.37
CA ALA A 94 17.53 37.99 -2.09
C ALA A 94 18.33 37.45 -0.89
N ALA A 95 18.79 36.19 -0.94
CA ALA A 95 19.65 35.58 0.06
C ALA A 95 20.96 36.34 0.25
N LYS A 96 21.54 36.87 -0.85
CA LYS A 96 22.78 37.67 -0.78
C LYS A 96 22.64 38.96 0.01
N ILE A 97 21.42 39.45 0.18
CA ILE A 97 21.09 40.65 0.95
C ILE A 97 20.32 40.32 2.25
N GLY A 98 20.21 39.05 2.63
CA GLY A 98 19.53 38.59 3.85
C GLY A 98 18.00 38.61 3.78
N ALA A 99 17.40 38.70 2.59
CA ALA A 99 15.96 38.79 2.36
C ALA A 99 15.32 37.46 1.87
N GLU A 100 15.94 36.31 2.18
CA GLU A 100 15.44 34.98 1.76
C GLU A 100 14.21 34.51 2.52
N SER A 101 14.00 34.99 3.75
CA SER A 101 12.90 34.55 4.63
C SER A 101 11.51 34.72 4.01
N ALA A 102 11.29 35.79 3.24
CA ALA A 102 10.03 36.01 2.54
C ALA A 102 9.73 34.93 1.48
N PHE A 103 10.77 34.33 0.89
CA PHE A 103 10.64 33.22 -0.05
C PHE A 103 10.40 31.90 0.68
N ASP A 104 11.05 31.70 1.83
CA ASP A 104 10.81 30.52 2.67
C ASP A 104 9.37 30.50 3.21
N ASP A 105 8.86 31.65 3.64
CA ASP A 105 7.46 31.83 4.05
C ASP A 105 6.48 31.57 2.90
N LEU A 106 6.84 31.97 1.67
CA LEU A 106 6.04 31.69 0.50
C LEU A 106 5.98 30.19 0.19
N GLU A 107 7.13 29.51 0.27
CA GLU A 107 7.22 28.06 0.10
C GLU A 107 6.39 27.34 1.16
N LEU A 108 6.48 27.75 2.43
CA LEU A 108 5.66 27.22 3.51
C LEU A 108 4.16 27.42 3.24
N LYS A 109 3.75 28.63 2.85
CA LYS A 109 2.34 28.95 2.54
C LYS A 109 1.83 28.14 1.35
N LEU A 110 2.66 27.90 0.35
CA LEU A 110 2.31 27.08 -0.80
C LEU A 110 2.04 25.62 -0.39
N ASN A 111 2.92 25.05 0.43
CA ASN A 111 2.74 23.70 0.95
C ASN A 111 1.53 23.60 1.89
N ARG A 112 1.31 24.59 2.78
CA ARG A 112 0.09 24.68 3.60
C ARG A 112 -1.18 24.80 2.76
N ALA A 113 -1.14 25.52 1.65
CA ALA A 113 -2.26 25.60 0.71
C ALA A 113 -2.54 24.24 0.06
N ALA A 114 -1.50 23.48 -0.28
CA ALA A 114 -1.64 22.11 -0.79
C ALA A 114 -2.24 21.15 0.26
N GLU A 115 -1.80 21.24 1.52
CA GLU A 115 -2.40 20.51 2.65
C GLU A 115 -3.90 20.83 2.78
N ALA A 116 -4.28 22.11 2.69
CA ALA A 116 -5.68 22.54 2.77
C ALA A 116 -6.52 22.14 1.54
N ALA A 117 -5.90 21.98 0.37
CA ALA A 117 -6.56 21.56 -0.87
C ALA A 117 -6.77 20.04 -0.92
N THR A 118 -5.86 19.27 -0.33
CA THR A 118 -5.86 17.81 -0.32
C THR A 118 -7.16 17.17 0.15
N PRO A 119 -7.80 17.57 1.28
CA PRO A 119 -9.08 16.99 1.67
C PRO A 119 -10.22 17.30 0.68
N LYS A 120 -10.13 18.38 -0.09
CA LYS A 120 -11.11 18.69 -1.15
C LYS A 120 -10.99 17.71 -2.33
N ALA A 121 -9.78 17.22 -2.60
CA ALA A 121 -9.53 16.22 -3.64
C ALA A 121 -10.11 14.83 -3.30
N LYS A 122 -10.38 14.55 -2.01
CA LYS A 122 -10.97 13.27 -1.55
C LYS A 122 -12.24 12.89 -2.33
N LEU A 123 -13.15 13.85 -2.48
CA LEU A 123 -14.42 13.63 -3.17
C LEU A 123 -14.22 13.36 -4.67
N LEU A 124 -13.27 14.05 -5.30
CA LEU A 124 -12.93 13.85 -6.70
C LEU A 124 -12.36 12.45 -6.94
N PHE A 125 -11.45 11.99 -6.08
CA PHE A 125 -10.91 10.63 -6.17
C PHE A 125 -11.99 9.56 -5.95
N GLN A 126 -12.87 9.75 -4.97
CA GLN A 126 -13.98 8.81 -4.73
C GLN A 126 -14.91 8.71 -5.94
N GLN A 127 -15.28 9.84 -6.54
CA GLN A 127 -16.10 9.86 -7.75
C GLN A 127 -15.39 9.19 -8.92
N ALA A 128 -14.10 9.48 -9.14
CA ALA A 128 -13.31 8.88 -10.21
C ALA A 128 -13.18 7.36 -10.08
N ILE A 129 -12.96 6.84 -8.86
CA ILE A 129 -12.84 5.39 -8.61
C ILE A 129 -14.18 4.68 -8.85
N GLN A 130 -15.30 5.33 -8.51
CA GLN A 130 -16.64 4.79 -8.76
C GLN A 130 -16.95 4.71 -10.25
N THR A 131 -16.59 5.74 -11.02
CA THR A 131 -16.86 5.82 -12.47
C THR A 131 -15.87 5.04 -13.33
N MET A 132 -14.72 4.63 -12.78
CA MET A 132 -13.72 3.84 -13.49
C MET A 132 -14.31 2.51 -13.97
N THR A 133 -14.25 2.22 -15.27
CA THR A 133 -14.63 0.92 -15.81
C THR A 133 -13.38 0.09 -16.05
N LEU A 134 -13.31 -1.12 -15.49
CA LEU A 134 -12.13 -1.99 -15.55
C LEU A 134 -11.92 -2.66 -16.92
N LYS A 135 -12.55 -2.09 -17.95
CA LYS A 135 -12.40 -2.49 -19.35
C LYS A 135 -11.16 -1.85 -20.00
N ASP A 136 -10.50 -0.96 -19.26
CA ASP A 136 -9.31 -0.18 -19.67
C ASP A 136 -8.04 -0.62 -18.91
N ALA A 137 -8.09 -1.77 -18.22
CA ALA A 137 -7.00 -2.35 -17.42
C ALA A 137 -6.46 -3.64 -18.05
#